data_AF-A0A7S0R679-F1
#
_entry.id   AF-A0A7S0R679-F1
#
_cell.length_a   1.000
_cell.length_b   1.000
_cell.length_c   1.000
_cell.angle_alpha   90.00
_cell.angle_beta   90.00
_cell.angle_gamma   90.00
#
_symmetry.space_group_name_H-M   'P 1'
#
loop_
_entity.id
_entity.type
_entity.pdbx_description
1 polymer ?
#
loop_
_entity_poly.entity_id
_entity_poly.type
_entity_poly.pdbx_seq_one_letter_code
_entity_poly.pdbx_strand_id
1 'polypeptide(L)'
;ADGSGFRRSRRPLYGQHMVLLALRKPGSRNTFEISRPNTGRAFFELERSELDAKYVAITPDQARAEWGAAYEAALTRCMHGPDCKLGPSCSAGARLARVTVLGGSVVRVWGVLEAVLGRHEHELSKADR
;
A
#
# COMPACT_ATOMS: atom_id res chain seq x y z
N ALA A 1 20.08 4.52 20.46
CA ALA A 1 19.28 4.71 19.23
C ALA A 1 17.89 5.20 19.62
N ASP A 2 17.28 6.06 18.80
CA ASP A 2 15.99 6.70 19.03
C ASP A 2 14.76 5.78 18.87
N GLY A 3 14.99 4.52 18.52
CA GLY A 3 13.96 3.52 18.23
C GLY A 3 13.58 3.47 16.75
N SER A 4 14.08 4.40 15.94
CA SER A 4 13.92 4.43 14.50
C SER A 4 14.70 3.29 13.84
N GLY A 5 14.18 2.78 12.72
CA GLY A 5 14.85 1.75 11.93
C GLY A 5 13.91 0.86 11.16
N PHE A 6 14.49 -0.10 10.43
CA PHE A 6 13.74 -1.09 9.68
C PHE A 6 13.09 -2.11 10.61
N ARG A 7 11.86 -2.46 10.27
CA ARG A 7 11.03 -3.41 11.02
C ARG A 7 10.44 -4.44 10.07
N ARG A 8 10.38 -5.69 10.51
CA ARG A 8 9.74 -6.81 9.80
C ARG A 8 8.54 -7.30 10.59
N SER A 9 7.43 -7.59 9.92
CA SER A 9 6.23 -8.08 10.60
C SER A 9 6.51 -9.41 11.29
N ARG A 10 6.02 -9.60 12.51
CA ARG A 10 6.18 -10.87 13.24
C ARG A 10 5.38 -11.99 12.60
N ARG A 11 4.20 -11.67 12.06
CA ARG A 11 3.35 -12.60 11.33
C ARG A 11 3.36 -12.25 9.84
N PRO A 12 3.34 -13.24 8.95
CA PRO A 12 3.14 -12.97 7.52
C PRO A 12 1.72 -12.43 7.29
N LEU A 13 1.61 -11.44 6.41
CA LEU A 13 0.35 -11.01 5.84
C LEU A 13 0.31 -11.49 4.40
N TYR A 14 -0.78 -12.15 4.00
CA TYR A 14 -0.93 -12.69 2.64
C TYR A 14 0.23 -13.61 2.22
N GLY A 15 0.70 -14.44 3.15
CA GLY A 15 1.80 -15.39 2.92
C GLY A 15 3.20 -14.78 2.92
N GLN A 16 3.35 -13.45 3.10
CA GLN A 16 4.66 -12.79 3.11
C GLN A 16 4.88 -11.89 4.33
N HIS A 17 6.12 -11.77 4.78
CA HIS A 17 6.47 -10.79 5.80
C HIS A 17 6.53 -9.40 5.20
N MET A 18 5.99 -8.41 5.90
CA MET A 18 6.08 -7.02 5.48
C MET A 18 7.29 -6.37 6.13
N VAL A 19 8.05 -5.62 5.33
CA VAL A 19 9.13 -4.76 5.81
C VAL A 19 8.70 -3.29 5.71
N LEU A 20 8.99 -2.52 6.75
CA LEU A 20 8.73 -1.09 6.81
C LEU A 20 9.90 -0.36 7.48
N LEU A 21 9.95 0.95 7.28
CA LEU A 21 10.84 1.86 7.97
C LEU A 21 10.00 2.66 8.97
N ALA A 22 10.35 2.59 10.24
CA ALA A 22 9.72 3.38 11.29
C ALA A 22 10.68 4.50 11.70
N LEU A 23 10.24 5.75 11.61
CA LEU A 23 11.01 6.92 12.03
C LEU A 23 10.29 7.59 13.20
N ARG A 24 10.98 7.79 14.32
CA ARG A 24 10.39 8.47 15.47
C ARG A 24 10.12 9.92 15.12
N LYS A 25 8.90 10.39 15.39
CA LYS A 25 8.51 11.77 15.13
C LYS A 25 9.26 12.73 16.05
N PRO A 26 9.83 13.84 15.54
CA PRO A 26 10.42 14.88 16.38
C PRO A 26 9.39 15.41 17.39
N GLY A 27 9.78 15.51 18.66
CA GLY A 27 8.90 15.99 19.73
C GLY A 27 7.93 14.95 20.32
N SER A 28 7.79 13.76 19.73
CA SER A 28 7.07 12.63 20.36
C SER A 28 8.06 11.56 20.85
N ARG A 29 7.76 10.98 22.02
CA ARG A 29 8.56 9.88 22.59
C ARG A 29 8.16 8.51 22.04
N ASN A 30 6.88 8.33 21.71
CA ASN A 30 6.31 7.02 21.43
C ASN A 30 5.67 6.91 20.04
N THR A 31 5.62 7.99 19.27
CA THR A 31 4.94 8.00 17.98
C THR A 31 5.91 7.89 16.82
N PHE A 32 5.60 7.03 15.85
CA PHE A 32 6.45 6.71 14.70
C PHE A 32 5.71 6.96 13.39
N GLU A 33 6.38 7.67 12.48
CA GLU A 33 6.01 7.74 11.08
C GLU A 33 6.45 6.46 10.36
N ILE A 34 5.56 5.90 9.56
CA ILE A 34 5.79 4.62 8.89
C ILE A 34 5.94 4.83 7.41
N SER A 35 6.99 4.26 6.82
CA SER A 35 7.18 4.20 5.38
C SER A 35 7.23 2.75 4.91
N ARG A 36 6.48 2.44 3.86
CA ARG A 36 6.40 1.11 3.26
C ARG A 36 7.02 1.12 1.85
N PRO A 37 7.57 0.00 1.37
CA PRO A 37 8.13 -0.08 0.03
C PRO A 37 7.09 0.20 -1.06
N ASN A 38 5.82 -0.14 -0.81
CA ASN A 38 4.78 -0.12 -1.83
C ASN A 38 3.92 1.17 -1.84
N THR A 39 3.83 1.91 -0.74
CA THR A 39 3.01 3.14 -0.67
C THR A 39 3.78 4.37 -0.22
N GLY A 40 5.08 4.24 0.08
CA GLY A 40 5.85 5.30 0.71
C GLY A 40 5.36 5.61 2.12
N ARG A 41 5.42 6.89 2.51
CA ARG A 41 4.98 7.35 3.84
C ARG A 41 3.48 7.13 4.02
N ALA A 42 3.12 6.41 5.07
CA ALA A 42 1.74 6.21 5.47
C ALA A 42 1.15 7.51 6.05
N PHE A 43 -0.16 7.70 5.85
CA PHE A 43 -0.91 8.79 6.47
C PHE A 43 -1.09 8.61 7.98
N PHE A 44 -1.01 7.36 8.45
CA PHE A 44 -1.21 7.00 9.85
C PHE A 44 0.14 6.77 10.53
N GLU A 45 0.21 7.23 11.77
CA GLU A 45 1.34 7.01 12.66
C GLU A 45 1.10 5.74 13.51
N LEU A 46 2.16 5.14 14.02
CA LEU A 46 2.07 4.01 14.96
C LEU A 46 2.67 4.40 16.31
N GLU A 47 1.99 3.99 17.38
CA GLU A 47 2.54 4.06 18.72
C GLU A 47 3.57 2.95 18.96
N ARG A 48 4.51 3.21 19.87
CA ARG A 48 5.64 2.32 20.17
C ARG A 48 5.19 0.91 20.55
N SER A 49 4.15 0.82 21.39
CA SER A 49 3.59 -0.45 21.86
C SER A 49 3.03 -1.27 20.70
N GLU A 50 2.32 -0.63 19.77
CA GLU A 50 1.77 -1.29 18.59
C GLU A 50 2.88 -1.72 17.62
N LEU A 51 3.88 -0.87 17.40
CA LEU A 51 5.02 -1.17 16.54
C LEU A 51 5.79 -2.39 17.06
N ASP A 52 6.11 -2.43 18.35
CA ASP A 52 6.86 -3.54 18.94
C ASP A 52 6.03 -4.83 19.05
N ALA A 53 4.71 -4.71 19.22
CA ALA A 53 3.80 -5.85 19.21
C ALA A 53 3.69 -6.51 17.83
N LYS A 54 3.64 -5.71 16.75
CA LYS A 54 3.42 -6.21 15.38
C LYS A 54 4.70 -6.53 14.64
N TYR A 55 5.82 -5.89 14.99
CA TYR A 55 7.06 -5.96 14.23
C TYR A 55 8.29 -6.24 15.10
N VAL A 56 9.33 -6.79 14.47
CA VAL A 56 10.66 -7.00 15.04
C VAL A 56 11.66 -6.08 14.32
N ALA A 57 12.62 -5.53 15.06
CA ALA A 57 13.69 -4.74 14.47
C ALA A 57 14.61 -5.63 13.63
N ILE A 58 14.99 -5.14 12.46
CA ILE A 58 15.93 -5.81 11.56
C ILE A 58 17.01 -4.82 11.09
N THR A 59 18.13 -5.36 10.65
CA THR A 59 19.22 -4.54 10.11
C THR A 59 18.87 -4.01 8.71
N PRO A 60 19.45 -2.89 8.28
CA PRO A 60 19.29 -2.39 6.91
C PRO A 60 19.66 -3.42 5.83
N ASP A 61 20.67 -4.26 6.08
CA ASP A 61 21.09 -5.30 5.14
C ASP A 61 20.05 -6.40 4.99
N GLN A 62 19.46 -6.86 6.10
CA GLN A 62 18.31 -7.78 6.06
C GLN A 62 17.10 -7.15 5.36
N ALA A 63 16.85 -5.86 5.62
CA ALA A 63 15.72 -5.14 5.06
C ALA A 63 15.86 -4.94 3.55
N ARG A 64 17.08 -4.71 3.03
CA ARG A 64 17.33 -4.35 1.63
C ARG A 64 16.72 -5.34 0.64
N ALA A 65 16.93 -6.64 0.86
CA ALA A 65 16.44 -7.67 -0.04
C ALA A 65 14.90 -7.75 -0.04
N GLU A 66 14.29 -7.84 1.15
CA GLU A 66 12.83 -7.91 1.30
C GLU A 66 12.13 -6.62 0.84
N TRP A 67 12.70 -5.46 1.16
CA TRP A 67 12.20 -4.16 0.72
C TRP A 67 12.27 -4.03 -0.81
N GLY A 68 13.40 -4.37 -1.42
CA GLY A 68 13.59 -4.31 -2.86
C GLY A 68 12.61 -5.23 -3.59
N ALA A 69 12.49 -6.48 -3.15
CA ALA A 69 11.53 -7.42 -3.73
C ALA A 69 10.08 -6.92 -3.64
N ALA A 70 9.66 -6.40 -2.47
CA ALA A 70 8.33 -5.84 -2.29
C ALA A 70 8.10 -4.57 -3.13
N TYR A 71 9.11 -3.71 -3.26
CA TYR A 71 9.07 -2.48 -4.03
C TYR A 71 8.90 -2.74 -5.54
N GLU A 72 9.63 -3.73 -6.07
CA GLU A 72 9.52 -4.15 -7.47
C GLU A 72 8.20 -4.90 -7.74
N ALA A 73 7.78 -5.78 -6.84
CA ALA A 73 6.51 -6.49 -6.98
C ALA A 73 5.31 -5.53 -7.02
N ALA A 74 5.34 -4.48 -6.19
CA ALA A 74 4.29 -3.46 -6.14
C ALA A 74 4.13 -2.66 -7.44
N LEU A 75 5.07 -2.73 -8.38
CA LEU A 75 4.95 -2.09 -9.69
C LEU A 75 3.86 -2.74 -10.56
N THR A 76 3.68 -4.06 -10.42
CA THR A 76 2.85 -4.86 -11.33
C THR A 76 1.79 -5.70 -10.62
N ARG A 77 1.87 -5.83 -9.29
CA ARG A 77 1.01 -6.70 -8.50
C ARG A 77 0.52 -5.97 -7.25
N CYS A 78 -0.64 -6.39 -6.74
CA CYS A 78 -1.12 -5.94 -5.45
C CYS A 78 -0.29 -6.52 -4.30
N MET A 79 -0.44 -5.92 -3.11
CA MET A 79 0.23 -6.38 -1.89
C MET A 79 -0.24 -7.76 -1.37
N HIS A 80 -1.35 -8.29 -1.91
CA HIS A 80 -1.86 -9.61 -1.57
C HIS A 80 -1.07 -10.75 -2.23
N GLY A 81 -0.21 -10.44 -3.19
CA GLY A 81 0.59 -11.44 -3.89
C GLY A 81 -0.20 -12.29 -4.88
N PRO A 82 0.34 -13.47 -5.26
CA PRO A 82 -0.23 -14.32 -6.30
C PRO A 82 -1.61 -14.89 -5.96
N ASP A 83 -1.87 -15.14 -4.67
CA ASP A 83 -3.12 -15.76 -4.19
C ASP A 83 -4.24 -14.72 -3.97
N CYS A 84 -4.13 -13.54 -4.59
CA CYS A 84 -5.16 -12.52 -4.48
C CYS A 84 -6.47 -12.99 -5.10
N LYS A 85 -7.55 -13.01 -4.31
CA LYS A 85 -8.91 -13.37 -4.78
C LYS A 85 -9.45 -12.47 -5.89
N LEU A 86 -8.95 -11.24 -5.97
CA LEU A 86 -9.31 -10.27 -7.01
C LEU A 86 -8.38 -10.38 -8.23
N GLY A 87 -7.32 -11.19 -8.16
CA GLY A 87 -6.44 -11.43 -9.30
C GLY A 87 -5.82 -10.16 -9.89
N PRO A 88 -5.69 -10.08 -11.24
CA PRO A 88 -5.06 -8.95 -11.93
C PRO A 88 -5.77 -7.60 -11.80
N SER A 89 -7.06 -7.57 -11.44
CA SER A 89 -7.81 -6.31 -11.26
C SER A 89 -7.53 -5.65 -9.90
N CYS A 90 -6.87 -6.35 -8.98
CA CYS A 90 -6.51 -5.78 -7.69
C CYS A 90 -5.34 -4.79 -7.84
N SER A 91 -5.59 -3.52 -7.51
CA SER A 91 -4.57 -2.47 -7.43
C SER A 91 -4.14 -2.15 -5.98
N ALA A 92 -4.64 -2.90 -4.99
CA ALA A 92 -4.40 -2.62 -3.58
C ALA A 92 -2.90 -2.63 -3.25
N GLY A 93 -2.40 -1.48 -2.79
CA GLY A 93 -0.99 -1.32 -2.45
C GLY A 93 -0.04 -1.39 -3.65
N ALA A 94 -0.54 -1.25 -4.89
CA ALA A 94 0.30 -1.08 -6.07
C ALA A 94 0.87 0.34 -6.11
N ARG A 95 2.08 0.47 -6.67
CA ARG A 95 2.78 1.75 -6.85
C ARG A 95 2.38 2.50 -8.12
N LEU A 96 1.86 1.77 -9.11
CA LEU A 96 1.35 2.33 -10.35
C LEU A 96 -0.16 2.18 -10.38
N ALA A 97 -0.87 3.30 -10.45
CA ALA A 97 -2.26 3.35 -10.82
C ALA A 97 -2.36 3.64 -12.32
N ARG A 98 -3.02 2.76 -13.07
CA ARG A 98 -3.39 3.05 -14.46
C ARG A 98 -4.73 3.78 -14.42
N VAL A 99 -4.76 4.99 -14.96
CA VAL A 99 -5.98 5.79 -15.09
C VAL A 99 -6.23 6.05 -16.57
N THR A 100 -7.49 5.94 -16.97
CA THR A 100 -7.94 6.36 -18.30
C THR A 100 -8.54 7.75 -18.16
N VAL A 101 -7.95 8.73 -18.83
CA VAL A 101 -8.44 10.12 -18.79
C VAL A 101 -9.25 10.38 -20.05
N LEU A 102 -10.54 10.66 -19.89
CA LEU A 102 -11.40 11.14 -20.96
C LEU A 102 -11.25 12.66 -21.08
N GLY A 103 -10.78 13.14 -22.22
CA GLY A 103 -10.60 14.57 -22.52
C GLY A 103 -11.59 15.10 -23.56
N GLY A 104 -11.66 16.42 -23.72
CA GLY A 104 -12.49 17.10 -24.73
C GLY A 104 -13.87 17.52 -24.23
N SER A 105 -14.87 17.55 -25.12
CA SER A 105 -16.26 17.93 -24.78
C SER A 105 -17.02 16.77 -24.12
N VAL A 106 -16.57 16.36 -22.93
CA VAL A 106 -17.15 15.25 -22.17
C VAL A 106 -18.60 15.53 -21.76
N VAL A 107 -18.97 16.81 -21.59
CA VAL A 107 -20.33 17.26 -21.22
C VAL A 107 -21.40 16.70 -22.17
N ARG A 108 -21.12 16.60 -23.47
CA ARG A 108 -22.10 16.11 -24.46
C ARG A 108 -22.39 14.62 -24.34
N VAL A 109 -21.46 13.86 -23.78
CA VAL A 109 -21.58 12.40 -23.61
C VAL A 109 -21.80 12.01 -22.15
N TRP A 110 -21.96 12.97 -21.24
CA TRP A 110 -22.04 12.74 -19.80
C TRP A 110 -23.15 11.75 -19.43
N GLY A 111 -24.37 11.95 -19.94
CA GLY A 111 -25.48 11.05 -19.68
C GLY A 111 -25.28 9.63 -20.23
N VAL A 112 -24.51 9.48 -21.33
CA VAL A 112 -24.13 8.17 -21.86
C VAL A 112 -23.11 7.49 -20.93
N LEU A 113 -22.13 8.25 -20.43
CA LEU A 113 -21.15 7.75 -19.48
C LEU A 113 -21.80 7.30 -18.17
N GLU A 114 -22.71 8.11 -17.60
CA GLU A 114 -23.48 7.74 -16.40
C GLU A 114 -24.29 6.46 -16.63
N ALA A 115 -24.98 6.35 -17.77
CA ALA A 115 -25.76 5.16 -18.11
C ALA A 115 -24.88 3.90 -18.26
N VAL A 116 -23.69 4.03 -18.85
CA VAL A 116 -22.73 2.92 -18.99
C VAL A 116 -22.17 2.53 -17.62
N LEU A 117 -21.72 3.50 -16.82
CA LEU A 117 -21.21 3.24 -15.47
C LEU A 117 -22.26 2.56 -14.58
N GLY A 118 -23.51 3.01 -14.65
CA GLY A 118 -24.62 2.37 -13.92
C GLY A 118 -24.88 0.92 -14.35
N ARG A 119 -24.75 0.59 -15.65
CA ARG A 119 -24.88 -0.81 -16.13
C ARG A 119 -23.76 -1.71 -15.61
N HIS A 120 -22.55 -1.17 -15.46
CA HIS A 120 -21.35 -1.92 -15.08
C HIS A 120 -20.94 -1.73 -13.61
N GLU A 121 -21.80 -1.12 -12.78
CA GLU A 121 -21.48 -0.81 -11.36
C GLU A 121 -21.01 -2.03 -10.56
N HIS A 122 -21.58 -3.20 -10.87
CA HIS A 122 -21.24 -4.47 -10.22
C HIS A 122 -19.79 -4.93 -10.51
N GLU A 123 -19.20 -4.51 -11.62
CA GLU A 123 -17.81 -4.78 -12.00
C GLU A 123 -16.83 -3.78 -11.38
N LEU A 124 -17.32 -2.62 -10.95
CA LEU A 124 -16.51 -1.57 -10.33
C LEU A 124 -16.15 -1.91 -8.88
N SER A 125 -14.90 -1.64 -8.51
CA SER A 125 -14.44 -1.79 -7.13
C SER A 125 -15.16 -0.78 -6.23
N LYS A 126 -15.17 -1.03 -4.92
CA LYS A 126 -15.79 -0.13 -3.94
C LYS A 126 -15.14 1.27 -3.89
N ALA A 127 -13.93 1.41 -4.42
CA ALA A 127 -13.25 2.69 -4.55
C ALA A 127 -13.54 3.40 -5.88
N ASP A 128 -14.08 2.67 -6.87
CA ASP A 128 -14.42 3.17 -8.21
C ASP A 128 -15.94 3.44 -8.38
N ARG A 129 -16.74 3.06 -7.38
CA ARG A 129 -18.15 3.46 -7.22
C ARG A 129 -18.24 4.76 -6.46
#